data_AF-A0A388TJW0-F1
#
_entry.id   AF-A0A388TJW0-F1
#
_cell.length_a   1.000
_cell.length_b   1.000
_cell.length_c   1.000
_cell.angle_alpha   90.00
_cell.angle_beta   90.00
_cell.angle_gamma   90.00
#
_symmetry.space_group_name_H-M   'P 1'
#
loop_
_entity.id
_entity.type
_entity.pdbx_description
1 polymer ?
#
loop_
_entity_poly.entity_id
_entity_poly.type
_entity_poly.pdbx_seq_one_letter_code
_entity_poly.pdbx_strand_id
1 'polypeptide(L)'
;MFCTKCGKEIAEDAVVCIHCGRSVNDIPLVRPKLKPAGANVRTGLFANAFAFRGVIGRLEFILSYIILVLLSVHADSVSCLWNEFGVPFFDLMFHLGSGGEWLYIRLVSIWRTLLWLFVVWFGLAQTIKRCHDTGHSGWFSFIPIFNPLFLIFFSAKKRENKYA
;
A
#
# COMPACT_ATOMS: atom_id res chain seq x y z
N MET A 1 -42.40 20.36 32.24
CA MET A 1 -42.94 18.98 32.09
C MET A 1 -42.42 18.09 33.22
N PHE A 2 -42.96 16.87 33.44
CA PHE A 2 -42.51 15.97 34.52
C PHE A 2 -41.78 14.72 33.99
N CYS A 3 -40.73 14.28 34.70
CA CYS A 3 -40.00 13.06 34.34
C CYS A 3 -40.83 11.80 34.61
N THR A 4 -40.99 10.92 33.62
CA THR A 4 -41.75 9.66 33.72
C THR A 4 -41.16 8.62 34.67
N LYS A 5 -39.89 8.78 35.10
CA LYS A 5 -39.22 7.86 36.03
C LYS A 5 -39.31 8.32 37.47
N CYS A 6 -38.96 9.57 37.75
CA CYS A 6 -38.84 10.07 39.12
C CYS A 6 -39.91 11.10 39.52
N GLY A 7 -40.81 11.48 38.60
CA GLY A 7 -41.94 12.38 38.88
C GLY A 7 -41.58 13.83 39.19
N LYS A 8 -40.30 14.22 39.10
CA LYS A 8 -39.85 15.60 39.35
C LYS A 8 -40.05 16.47 38.12
N GLU A 9 -40.29 17.76 38.36
CA GLU A 9 -40.39 18.77 37.32
C GLU A 9 -39.04 18.95 36.61
N ILE A 10 -39.11 19.12 35.29
CA ILE A 10 -37.97 19.32 34.41
C ILE A 10 -38.31 20.39 33.36
N ALA A 11 -37.26 21.06 32.87
CA ALA A 11 -37.37 22.04 31.79
C ALA A 11 -37.97 21.40 30.52
N GLU A 12 -38.69 22.20 29.74
CA GLU A 12 -39.43 21.74 28.54
C GLU A 12 -38.50 21.26 27.41
N ASP A 13 -37.25 21.74 27.38
CA ASP A 13 -36.21 21.38 26.42
C ASP A 13 -35.18 20.36 26.99
N ALA A 14 -35.42 19.83 28.18
CA ALA A 14 -34.48 18.92 28.85
C ALA A 14 -34.31 17.61 28.05
N VAL A 15 -33.08 17.32 27.61
CA VAL A 15 -32.73 16.05 26.94
C VAL A 15 -32.57 14.92 27.95
N VAL A 16 -32.05 15.23 29.15
CA VAL A 16 -31.80 14.28 30.23
C VAL A 16 -32.30 14.88 31.55
N CYS A 17 -32.95 14.06 32.38
CA CYS A 17 -33.40 14.46 33.70
C CYS A 17 -32.21 14.61 34.66
N ILE A 18 -32.01 15.80 35.20
CA ILE A 18 -30.93 16.13 36.16
C ILE A 18 -31.06 15.40 37.51
N HIS A 19 -32.23 14.87 37.84
CA HIS A 19 -32.47 14.22 39.12
C HIS A 19 -32.26 12.70 39.11
N CYS A 20 -32.47 12.04 37.97
CA CYS A 20 -32.41 10.57 37.89
C CYS A 20 -31.64 10.01 36.69
N GLY A 21 -31.14 10.89 35.80
CA GLY A 21 -30.31 10.52 34.66
C GLY A 21 -31.04 9.88 33.48
N ARG A 22 -32.38 9.81 33.49
CA ARG A 22 -33.16 9.25 32.35
C ARG A 22 -33.24 10.26 31.20
N SER A 23 -33.08 9.80 29.95
CA SER A 23 -33.39 10.59 28.75
C SER A 23 -34.88 10.88 28.67
N VAL A 24 -35.23 12.14 28.44
CA VAL A 24 -36.61 12.64 28.48
C VAL A 24 -37.18 12.71 27.07
N ASN A 25 -36.34 13.09 26.11
CA ASN A 25 -36.68 13.08 24.69
C ASN A 25 -35.81 12.03 24.00
N ASP A 26 -36.44 11.06 23.33
CA ASP A 26 -35.81 10.22 22.32
C ASP A 26 -35.50 11.08 21.07
N ILE A 27 -34.82 12.22 21.23
CA ILE A 27 -34.04 12.76 20.13
C ILE A 27 -32.99 11.69 19.93
N PRO A 28 -33.06 10.88 18.86
CA PRO A 28 -31.97 9.96 18.61
C PRO A 28 -30.76 10.88 18.59
N LEU A 29 -29.70 10.51 19.31
CA LEU A 29 -28.39 10.99 18.94
C LEU A 29 -28.16 10.44 17.53
N VAL A 30 -28.77 11.08 16.54
CA VAL A 30 -28.26 11.21 15.20
C VAL A 30 -26.98 11.96 15.47
N ARG A 31 -25.96 11.20 15.89
CA ARG A 31 -24.61 11.50 15.45
C ARG A 31 -24.83 11.77 13.98
N PRO A 32 -24.65 13.01 13.48
CA PRO A 32 -24.64 13.21 12.05
C PRO A 32 -23.75 12.09 11.56
N LYS A 33 -24.24 11.25 10.64
CA LYS A 33 -23.38 10.28 9.99
C LYS A 33 -22.29 11.18 9.42
N LEU A 34 -21.16 11.31 10.14
CA LEU A 34 -19.99 11.95 9.59
C LEU A 34 -19.80 11.11 8.35
N LYS A 35 -20.02 11.74 7.18
CA LYS A 35 -19.48 11.17 5.96
C LYS A 35 -18.04 10.88 6.35
N PRO A 36 -17.61 9.61 6.38
CA PRO A 36 -16.24 9.31 6.75
C PRO A 36 -15.40 10.25 5.89
N ALA A 37 -14.59 11.09 6.53
CA ALA A 37 -13.69 11.98 5.82
C ALA A 37 -12.80 11.03 4.98
N GLY A 38 -13.10 10.93 3.69
CA GLY A 38 -12.64 9.81 2.85
C GLY A 38 -13.75 9.03 2.12
N ALA A 39 -14.91 9.64 1.82
CA ALA A 39 -15.79 9.12 0.79
C ALA A 39 -14.97 8.96 -0.51
N ASN A 40 -14.65 7.70 -0.84
CA ASN A 40 -13.77 7.29 -1.92
C ASN A 40 -14.05 8.07 -3.22
N VAL A 41 -13.24 9.10 -3.48
CA VAL A 41 -12.84 9.41 -4.85
C VAL A 41 -12.24 8.10 -5.34
N ARG A 42 -12.79 7.53 -6.41
CA ARG A 42 -12.18 6.37 -7.07
C ARG A 42 -10.83 6.82 -7.61
N THR A 43 -9.81 6.77 -6.76
CA THR A 43 -8.42 6.89 -7.19
C THR A 43 -8.17 5.71 -8.11
N GLY A 44 -7.65 5.97 -9.31
CA GLY A 44 -7.32 4.91 -10.26
C GLY A 44 -6.42 3.84 -9.63
N LEU A 45 -6.38 2.65 -10.25
CA LEU A 45 -5.43 1.61 -9.88
C LEU A 45 -4.02 2.22 -9.85
N PHE A 46 -3.27 2.04 -8.76
CA PHE A 46 -1.92 2.60 -8.56
C PHE A 46 -1.80 4.11 -8.35
N ALA A 47 -2.87 4.83 -7.99
CA ALA A 47 -2.80 6.28 -7.78
C ALA A 47 -1.70 6.74 -6.79
N ASN A 48 -1.37 5.90 -5.80
CA ASN A 48 -0.32 6.17 -4.80
C ASN A 48 0.72 5.04 -4.74
N ALA A 49 1.16 4.53 -5.90
CA ALA A 49 1.98 3.33 -5.97
C ALA A 49 3.30 3.42 -5.17
N PHE A 50 3.97 4.57 -5.24
CA PHE A 50 5.27 4.82 -4.61
C PHE A 50 5.20 5.40 -3.18
N ALA A 51 4.00 5.65 -2.67
CA ALA A 51 3.81 6.13 -1.30
C ALA A 51 3.76 4.97 -0.31
N PHE A 52 4.30 5.15 0.90
CA PHE A 52 4.22 4.18 1.99
C PHE A 52 2.91 4.26 2.79
N ARG A 53 2.07 5.26 2.48
CA ARG A 53 0.77 5.49 3.12
C ARG A 53 -0.36 5.20 2.13
N GLY A 54 -1.50 4.84 2.67
CA GLY A 54 -2.71 4.53 1.91
C GLY A 54 -3.14 3.07 2.03
N VAL A 55 -4.27 2.78 1.39
CA VAL A 55 -4.93 1.47 1.39
C VAL A 55 -4.72 0.82 0.04
N ILE A 56 -4.35 -0.46 0.04
CA ILE A 56 -4.10 -1.27 -1.14
C ILE A 56 -5.02 -2.50 -1.17
N GLY A 57 -5.76 -2.63 -2.26
CA GLY A 57 -6.60 -3.80 -2.51
C GLY A 57 -5.77 -5.06 -2.81
N ARG A 58 -6.38 -6.25 -2.70
CA ARG A 58 -5.71 -7.51 -3.05
C ARG A 58 -5.29 -7.56 -4.51
N LEU A 59 -6.16 -7.11 -5.41
CA LEU A 59 -5.90 -7.11 -6.85
C LEU A 59 -4.71 -6.20 -7.19
N GLU A 60 -4.66 -5.00 -6.62
CA GLU A 60 -3.53 -4.07 -6.81
C GLU A 60 -2.22 -4.67 -6.27
N PHE A 61 -2.26 -5.33 -5.10
CA PHE A 61 -1.09 -6.01 -4.55
C PHE A 61 -0.61 -7.17 -5.43
N ILE A 62 -1.53 -8.00 -5.93
CA ILE A 62 -1.20 -9.13 -6.82
C ILE A 62 -0.62 -8.62 -8.15
N LEU A 63 -1.25 -7.60 -8.76
CA LEU A 63 -0.73 -6.99 -9.99
C LEU A 63 0.64 -6.35 -9.76
N SER A 64 0.83 -5.65 -8.63
CA SER A 64 2.15 -5.14 -8.22
C SER A 64 3.18 -6.25 -8.19
N TYR A 65 2.85 -7.38 -7.55
CA TYR A 65 3.76 -8.51 -7.40
C TYR A 65 4.09 -9.16 -8.75
N ILE A 66 3.12 -9.34 -9.63
CA ILE A 66 3.34 -9.84 -10.99
C ILE A 66 4.29 -8.91 -11.75
N ILE A 67 4.07 -7.59 -11.70
CA ILE A 67 4.96 -6.60 -12.33
C ILE A 67 6.39 -6.74 -11.79
N LEU A 68 6.57 -6.89 -10.47
CA LEU A 68 7.88 -7.06 -9.85
C LEU A 68 8.59 -8.34 -10.32
N VAL A 69 7.87 -9.45 -10.42
CA VAL A 69 8.42 -10.72 -10.94
C VAL A 69 8.82 -10.57 -12.41
N LEU A 70 7.98 -9.93 -13.23
CA LEU A 70 8.32 -9.70 -14.64
C LEU A 70 9.52 -8.78 -14.81
N LEU A 71 9.62 -7.71 -14.03
CA LEU A 71 10.75 -6.78 -14.08
C LEU A 71 12.07 -7.41 -13.59
N SER A 72 12.03 -8.25 -12.55
CA SER A 72 13.22 -8.98 -12.08
C SER A 72 13.68 -10.02 -13.09
N VAL A 73 12.77 -10.84 -13.62
CA VAL A 73 13.08 -11.79 -14.70
C VAL A 73 13.64 -11.06 -15.93
N HIS A 74 13.09 -9.91 -16.30
CA HIS A 74 13.61 -9.08 -17.39
C HIS A 74 15.04 -8.59 -17.11
N ALA A 75 15.31 -8.08 -15.91
CA ALA A 75 16.65 -7.61 -15.52
C ALA A 75 17.71 -8.70 -15.67
N ASP A 76 17.38 -9.92 -15.24
CA ASP A 76 18.29 -11.07 -15.28
C ASP A 76 18.41 -11.63 -16.71
N SER A 77 17.30 -11.74 -17.45
CA SER A 77 17.29 -12.21 -18.84
C SER A 77 18.12 -11.32 -19.75
N VAL A 78 17.97 -10.00 -19.62
CA VAL A 78 18.80 -9.02 -20.37
C VAL A 78 20.27 -9.18 -19.99
N SER A 79 20.59 -9.35 -18.71
CA SER A 79 21.98 -9.54 -18.27
C SER A 79 22.61 -10.82 -18.83
N CYS A 80 21.88 -11.94 -18.83
CA CYS A 80 22.35 -13.20 -19.39
C CYS A 80 22.53 -13.13 -20.91
N LEU A 81 21.52 -12.65 -21.63
CA LEU A 81 21.60 -12.48 -23.09
C LEU A 81 22.72 -11.52 -23.48
N TRP A 82 22.95 -10.49 -22.67
CA TRP A 82 24.01 -9.51 -22.92
C TRP A 82 25.41 -10.13 -22.78
N ASN A 83 25.66 -10.88 -21.72
CA ASN A 83 26.99 -11.48 -21.49
C ASN A 83 27.31 -12.55 -22.55
N GLU A 84 26.32 -13.33 -22.96
CA GLU A 84 26.53 -14.43 -23.92
C GLU A 84 26.57 -13.94 -25.38
N PHE A 85 25.71 -12.99 -25.76
CA PHE A 85 25.55 -12.58 -27.16
C PHE A 85 25.87 -11.10 -27.41
N GLY A 86 25.59 -10.22 -26.44
CA GLY A 86 25.77 -8.78 -26.59
C GLY A 86 27.23 -8.34 -26.66
N VAL A 87 28.06 -8.84 -25.74
CA VAL A 87 29.50 -8.51 -25.70
C VAL A 87 30.23 -8.99 -26.97
N PRO A 88 30.13 -10.27 -27.39
CA PRO A 88 30.83 -10.73 -28.60
C PRO A 88 30.35 -10.03 -29.87
N PHE A 89 29.04 -9.74 -29.96
CA PHE A 89 28.47 -9.02 -31.09
C PHE A 89 28.94 -7.56 -31.14
N PHE A 90 29.01 -6.88 -30.00
CA PHE A 90 29.49 -5.50 -29.91
C PHE A 90 30.96 -5.40 -30.35
N ASP A 91 31.80 -6.32 -29.89
CA ASP A 91 33.22 -6.38 -30.27
C ASP A 91 33.39 -6.62 -31.78
N LEU A 92 32.61 -7.56 -32.32
CA LEU A 92 32.57 -7.85 -33.75
C LEU A 92 32.11 -6.64 -34.57
N MET A 93 31.12 -5.89 -34.11
CA MET A 93 30.50 -4.81 -34.88
C MET A 93 31.28 -3.51 -34.82
N PHE A 94 31.88 -3.18 -33.67
CA PHE A 94 32.48 -1.86 -33.46
C PHE A 94 34.01 -1.87 -33.49
N HIS A 95 34.66 -3.03 -33.33
CA HIS A 95 36.13 -3.16 -33.26
C HIS A 95 36.77 -2.11 -32.33
N LEU A 96 36.00 -1.63 -31.34
CA LEU A 96 36.49 -0.74 -30.31
C LEU A 96 37.35 -1.63 -29.44
N GLY A 97 38.66 -1.39 -29.41
CA GLY A 97 39.54 -2.11 -28.48
C GLY A 97 39.01 -2.03 -27.05
N SER A 98 39.59 -2.82 -26.14
CA SER A 98 39.08 -3.11 -24.78
C SER A 98 38.39 -1.95 -24.03
N GLY A 99 38.78 -0.68 -24.23
CA GLY A 99 38.09 0.48 -23.64
C GLY A 99 36.59 0.61 -23.98
N GLY A 100 36.14 0.22 -25.18
CA GLY A 100 34.73 0.27 -25.57
C GLY A 100 33.86 -0.75 -24.83
N GLU A 101 34.37 -1.97 -24.66
CA GLU A 101 33.77 -3.05 -23.88
C GLU A 101 33.49 -2.59 -22.44
N TRP A 102 34.48 -1.99 -21.79
CA TRP A 102 34.35 -1.51 -20.41
C TRP A 102 33.26 -0.45 -20.26
N LEU A 103 33.21 0.52 -21.19
CA LEU A 103 32.17 1.55 -21.16
C LEU A 103 30.79 0.92 -21.29
N TYR A 104 30.62 -0.02 -22.22
CA TYR A 104 29.34 -0.68 -22.44
C TYR A 104 28.89 -1.52 -21.25
N ILE A 105 29.78 -2.36 -20.70
CA ILE A 105 29.51 -3.18 -19.50
C ILE A 105 29.07 -2.29 -18.33
N ARG A 106 29.69 -1.12 -18.15
CA ARG A 106 29.30 -0.15 -17.13
C ARG A 106 27.89 0.37 -17.35
N LEU A 107 27.51 0.70 -18.58
CA LEU A 107 26.16 1.18 -18.91
C LEU A 107 25.08 0.14 -18.59
N VAL A 108 25.28 -1.13 -18.96
CA VAL A 108 24.35 -2.22 -18.62
C VAL A 108 24.26 -2.44 -17.12
N SER A 109 25.40 -2.40 -16.41
CA SER A 109 25.42 -2.54 -14.96
C SER A 109 24.69 -1.40 -14.26
N ILE A 110 24.82 -0.16 -14.75
CA ILE A 110 24.07 1.00 -14.24
C ILE A 110 22.58 0.79 -14.46
N TRP A 111 22.17 0.45 -15.68
CA TRP A 111 20.77 0.18 -16.01
C TRP A 111 20.16 -0.89 -15.08
N ARG A 112 20.85 -2.01 -14.90
CA ARG A 112 20.42 -3.10 -14.01
C ARG A 112 20.25 -2.61 -12.57
N THR A 113 21.19 -1.82 -12.07
CA THR A 113 21.16 -1.30 -10.69
C THR A 113 19.99 -0.35 -10.48
N LEU A 114 19.71 0.53 -11.45
CA LEU A 114 18.57 1.44 -11.40
C LEU A 114 17.24 0.69 -11.44
N LEU A 115 17.15 -0.36 -12.27
CA LEU A 115 15.96 -1.21 -12.33
C LEU A 115 15.72 -1.95 -11.01
N TRP A 116 16.77 -2.48 -10.38
CA TRP A 116 16.67 -3.12 -9.07
C TRP A 116 16.31 -2.14 -7.96
N LEU A 117 16.84 -0.92 -7.98
CA LEU A 117 16.44 0.14 -7.06
C LEU A 117 14.93 0.41 -7.17
N PHE A 118 14.42 0.51 -8.40
CA PHE A 118 13.00 0.68 -8.67
C PHE A 118 12.16 -0.49 -8.14
N VAL A 119 12.56 -1.73 -8.46
CA VAL A 119 11.90 -2.97 -8.00
C VAL A 119 11.81 -3.04 -6.48
N VAL A 120 12.93 -2.77 -5.79
CA VAL A 120 12.98 -2.78 -4.32
C VAL A 120 12.11 -1.68 -3.74
N TRP A 121 12.21 -0.46 -4.24
CA TRP A 121 11.44 0.66 -3.71
C TRP A 121 9.94 0.49 -3.90
N PHE A 122 9.52 0.15 -5.12
CA PHE A 122 8.12 -0.11 -5.43
C PHE A 122 7.59 -1.29 -4.61
N GLY A 123 8.31 -2.42 -4.58
CA GLY A 123 7.90 -3.59 -3.81
C GLY A 123 7.77 -3.32 -2.32
N LEU A 124 8.70 -2.56 -1.75
CA LEU A 124 8.66 -2.17 -0.35
C LEU A 124 7.45 -1.28 -0.05
N ALA A 125 7.18 -0.27 -0.90
CA ALA A 125 6.03 0.61 -0.73
C ALA A 125 4.70 -0.17 -0.75
N GLN A 126 4.52 -1.08 -1.71
CA GLN A 126 3.29 -1.88 -1.82
C GLN A 126 3.14 -2.88 -0.65
N THR A 127 4.23 -3.52 -0.24
CA THR A 127 4.22 -4.50 0.85
C THR A 127 3.93 -3.82 2.19
N ILE A 128 4.54 -2.66 2.46
CA ILE A 128 4.29 -1.91 3.70
C ILE A 128 2.83 -1.45 3.78
N LYS A 129 2.27 -0.91 2.70
CA LYS A 129 0.83 -0.56 2.64
C LYS A 129 -0.04 -1.78 2.94
N ARG A 130 0.26 -2.94 2.35
CA ARG A 130 -0.50 -4.18 2.58
C ARG A 130 -0.34 -4.72 4.02
N CYS A 131 0.84 -4.57 4.62
CA CYS A 131 1.06 -4.89 6.03
C CYS A 131 0.16 -4.03 6.93
N HIS A 132 0.11 -2.72 6.68
CA HIS A 132 -0.71 -1.79 7.44
C HIS A 132 -2.22 -2.11 7.32
N ASP A 133 -2.68 -2.51 6.13
CA ASP A 133 -4.08 -2.90 5.89
C ASP A 133 -4.48 -4.22 6.59
N THR A 134 -3.55 -5.17 6.71
CA THR A 134 -3.76 -6.39 7.51
C THR A 134 -3.54 -6.13 9.01
N GLY A 135 -3.07 -4.94 9.35
CA GLY A 135 -2.90 -4.47 10.71
C GLY A 135 -1.61 -4.91 11.39
N HIS A 136 -0.59 -5.25 10.61
CA HIS A 136 0.78 -5.52 11.03
C HIS A 136 1.66 -4.29 10.78
N SER A 137 2.79 -4.18 11.47
CA SER A 137 3.78 -3.14 11.20
C SER A 137 4.49 -3.38 9.85
N GLY A 138 4.96 -2.33 9.18
CA GLY A 138 5.72 -2.44 7.93
C GLY A 138 6.96 -3.35 7.98
N TRP A 139 7.56 -3.56 9.16
CA TRP A 139 8.69 -4.49 9.35
C TRP A 139 8.42 -5.94 8.96
N PHE A 140 7.15 -6.36 8.96
CA PHE A 140 6.78 -7.71 8.53
C PHE A 140 7.03 -7.94 7.03
N SER A 141 7.25 -6.87 6.25
CA SER A 141 7.62 -6.94 4.83
C SER A 141 8.91 -7.74 4.57
N PHE A 142 9.80 -7.83 5.56
CA PHE A 142 11.08 -8.54 5.44
C PHE A 142 10.99 -10.04 5.75
N ILE A 143 9.85 -10.53 6.23
CA ILE A 143 9.68 -11.96 6.57
C ILE A 143 9.32 -12.73 5.28
N PRO A 144 10.18 -13.65 4.78
CA PRO A 144 10.01 -14.26 3.45
C PRO A 144 8.74 -15.09 3.25
N ILE A 145 8.23 -15.74 4.30
CA ILE A 145 6.97 -16.51 4.21
C ILE A 145 5.76 -15.58 4.33
N PHE A 146 5.91 -14.48 5.06
CA PHE A 146 4.84 -13.50 5.24
C PHE A 146 4.64 -12.68 3.96
N ASN A 147 5.73 -12.24 3.34
CA ASN A 147 5.74 -11.54 2.07
C ASN A 147 6.32 -12.46 0.96
N PRO A 148 5.53 -12.90 -0.03
CA PRO A 148 4.19 -12.40 -0.39
C PRO A 148 3.03 -13.30 0.08
N LEU A 149 3.31 -14.56 0.45
CA LEU A 149 2.29 -15.62 0.53
C LEU A 149 1.16 -15.26 1.51
N PHE A 150 1.49 -14.85 2.74
CA PHE A 150 0.49 -14.45 3.72
C PHE A 150 -0.30 -13.20 3.26
N LEU A 151 0.40 -12.20 2.72
CA LEU A 151 -0.20 -10.92 2.34
C LEU A 151 -1.17 -10.99 1.15
N ILE A 152 -0.98 -11.96 0.26
CA ILE A 152 -1.88 -12.23 -0.88
C ILE A 152 -3.22 -12.81 -0.39
N PHE A 153 -3.20 -13.78 0.52
CA PHE A 153 -4.40 -14.51 0.91
C PHE A 153 -5.20 -13.85 2.05
N PHE A 154 -4.55 -13.06 2.91
CA PHE A 154 -5.24 -12.47 4.06
C PHE A 154 -6.10 -11.24 3.71
N SER A 155 -7.28 -11.18 4.33
CA SER A 155 -8.22 -10.07 4.23
C SER A 155 -7.71 -8.83 4.98
N ALA A 156 -7.94 -7.64 4.42
CA ALA A 156 -7.73 -6.39 5.15
C ALA A 156 -8.68 -6.32 6.35
N LYS A 157 -8.22 -5.79 7.49
CA LYS A 157 -9.07 -5.59 8.66
C LYS A 157 -9.99 -4.39 8.38
N LYS A 158 -11.31 -4.53 8.62
CA LYS A 158 -12.32 -3.44 8.45
C LYS A 158 -12.11 -2.22 9.37
N ARG A 159 -11.10 -2.24 10.23
CA ARG A 159 -10.78 -1.15 11.14
C ARG A 159 -10.16 0.01 10.37
N GLU A 160 -10.38 1.24 10.83
CA GLU A 160 -9.65 2.40 10.31
C GLU A 160 -8.14 2.11 10.35
N ASN A 161 -7.48 2.28 9.20
CA ASN A 161 -6.05 2.03 9.10
C ASN A 161 -5.34 3.10 9.95
N LYS A 162 -4.72 2.66 11.05
CA LYS A 162 -3.98 3.53 11.98
C LYS A 162 -2.75 4.21 11.33
N TYR A 163 -2.38 3.77 10.14
CA TYR A 163 -1.22 4.20 9.37
C TYR A 163 -1.61 4.86 8.03
N ALA A 164 -2.91 5.15 7.82
CA ALA A 164 -3.40 5.88 6.65
C ALA A 164 -3.12 7.39 6.78
#